data_AF-A0A936TRT9-F1
#
_entry.id   AF-A0A936TRT9-F1
#
_cell.length_a   1.000
_cell.length_b   1.000
_cell.length_c   1.000
_cell.angle_alpha   90.00
_cell.angle_beta   90.00
_cell.angle_gamma   90.00
#
_symmetry.space_group_name_H-M   'P 1'
#
loop_
_entity.id
_entity.type
_entity.pdbx_description
1 polymer ?
#
loop_
_entity_poly.entity_id
_entity_poly.type
_entity_poly.pdbx_seq_one_letter_code
_entity_poly.pdbx_strand_id
1 'polypeptide(L)'
;MPVTLQITEAQADRLARLAAEAGSTPEAMLPYVLEDGFDFTEATIRKINAAITEADAGGEMIPHEEAMARLDAVIEAHAAKKAA
;
A
#
# COMPACT_ATOMS: atom_id res chain seq x y z
N MET A 1 25.48 -14.38 0.63
CA MET A 1 24.81 -15.65 0.27
C MET A 1 23.71 -15.30 -0.72
N PRO A 2 23.73 -15.78 -1.97
CA PRO A 2 22.60 -15.58 -2.87
C PRO A 2 21.37 -16.27 -2.27
N VAL A 3 20.22 -15.59 -2.33
CA VAL A 3 18.93 -16.15 -1.90
C VAL A 3 18.22 -16.64 -3.15
N THR A 4 17.78 -17.90 -3.15
CA THR A 4 16.92 -18.44 -4.21
C THR A 4 15.47 -18.12 -3.88
N LEU A 5 14.84 -17.30 -4.71
CA LEU A 5 13.41 -17.01 -4.61
C LEU A 5 12.61 -18.05 -5.41
N GLN A 6 11.60 -18.64 -4.80
CA GLN A 6 10.63 -19.48 -5.48
C GLN A 6 9.32 -18.70 -5.57
N ILE A 7 8.84 -18.47 -6.80
CA ILE A 7 7.58 -17.77 -7.08
C ILE A 7 6.59 -18.76 -7.70
N THR A 8 5.30 -18.49 -7.54
CA THR A 8 4.25 -19.29 -8.17
C THR A 8 4.21 -19.03 -9.68
N GLU A 9 3.58 -19.95 -10.42
CA GLU A 9 3.36 -19.77 -11.87
C GLU A 9 2.61 -18.47 -12.18
N ALA A 10 1.57 -18.15 -11.41
CA ALA A 10 0.83 -16.89 -11.56
C ALA A 10 1.69 -15.63 -11.32
N GLN A 11 2.66 -15.69 -10.41
CA GLN A 11 3.61 -14.60 -10.18
C GLN A 11 4.61 -14.49 -11.34
N ALA A 12 5.09 -15.61 -11.86
CA ALA A 12 5.96 -15.65 -13.03
C ALA A 12 5.25 -15.07 -14.27
N ASP A 13 3.99 -15.45 -14.51
CA ASP A 13 3.18 -14.91 -15.61
C ASP A 13 2.96 -13.40 -15.48
N ARG A 14 2.71 -12.92 -14.26
CA ARG A 14 2.56 -11.49 -13.98
C ARG A 14 3.86 -10.73 -14.26
N LEU A 15 5.00 -11.26 -13.81
CA LEU A 15 6.32 -10.69 -14.06
C LEU A 15 6.64 -10.66 -15.56
N ALA A 16 6.31 -11.72 -16.29
CA ALA A 16 6.51 -11.80 -17.73
C ALA A 16 5.71 -10.76 -18.50
N ARG A 17 4.43 -10.52 -18.12
CA ARG A 17 3.63 -9.45 -18.70
C ARG A 17 4.22 -8.07 -18.44
N LEU A 18 4.61 -7.79 -17.19
CA LEU A 18 5.23 -6.50 -16.82
C LEU A 18 6.54 -6.27 -17.58
N ALA A 19 7.38 -7.30 -17.69
CA ALA A 19 8.62 -7.23 -18.44
C ALA A 19 8.36 -6.93 -19.92
N ALA A 20 7.38 -7.60 -20.53
CA ALA A 20 7.03 -7.38 -21.93
C ALA A 20 6.51 -5.96 -22.20
N GLU A 21 5.64 -5.42 -21.33
CA GLU A 21 5.14 -4.05 -21.43
C GLU A 21 6.26 -3.01 -21.32
N ALA A 22 7.29 -3.30 -20.52
CA ALA A 22 8.47 -2.45 -20.36
C ALA A 22 9.57 -2.69 -21.42
N GLY A 23 9.38 -3.63 -22.36
CA GLY A 23 10.41 -4.00 -23.34
C GLY A 23 11.66 -4.65 -22.74
N SER A 24 11.50 -5.40 -21.64
CA SER A 24 12.56 -6.05 -20.86
C SER A 24 12.33 -7.57 -20.73
N THR A 25 13.20 -8.28 -20.00
CA THR A 25 13.01 -9.70 -19.65
C THR A 25 12.55 -9.86 -18.20
N PRO A 26 11.88 -10.98 -17.84
CA PRO A 26 11.49 -11.25 -16.46
C PRO A 26 12.65 -11.18 -15.47
N GLU A 27 13.82 -11.70 -15.85
CA GLU A 27 15.02 -11.74 -15.00
C GLU A 27 15.59 -10.33 -14.77
N ALA A 28 15.55 -9.46 -15.78
CA ALA A 28 15.98 -8.08 -15.66
C ALA A 28 14.96 -7.20 -14.91
N MET A 29 13.68 -7.55 -14.99
CA MET A 29 12.58 -6.84 -14.30
C MET A 29 12.49 -7.21 -12.81
N LEU A 30 12.78 -8.47 -12.45
CA LEU A 30 12.60 -8.99 -11.09
C LEU A 30 13.28 -8.15 -9.99
N PRO A 31 14.53 -7.67 -10.15
CA PRO A 31 15.18 -6.85 -9.12
C PRO A 31 14.40 -5.58 -8.78
N TYR A 32 13.86 -4.89 -9.80
CA TYR A 32 13.08 -3.66 -9.60
C TYR A 32 11.75 -3.93 -8.92
N VAL A 33 11.05 -5.00 -9.30
CA VAL A 33 9.80 -5.41 -8.64
C VAL A 33 10.04 -5.74 -7.16
N LEU A 34 11.18 -6.37 -6.84
CA LEU A 34 11.55 -6.67 -5.47
C LEU A 34 11.93 -5.39 -4.69
N GLU A 35 12.72 -4.49 -5.29
CA GLU A 35 13.09 -3.20 -4.70
C GLU A 35 11.85 -2.37 -4.37
N ASP A 36 10.94 -2.19 -5.33
CA ASP A 36 9.66 -1.50 -5.13
C ASP A 36 8.82 -2.18 -4.03
N GLY A 37 8.82 -3.51 -4.00
CA GLY A 37 8.13 -4.30 -2.98
C GLY A 37 8.70 -4.10 -1.58
N PHE A 38 10.03 -4.02 -1.46
CA PHE A 38 10.71 -3.71 -0.20
C PHE A 38 10.41 -2.29 0.25
N ASP A 39 10.57 -1.30 -0.62
CA ASP A 39 10.30 0.10 -0.31
C ASP A 39 8.86 0.30 0.18
N PHE A 40 7.89 -0.28 -0.53
CA PHE A 40 6.49 -0.23 -0.13
C PHE A 40 6.26 -0.89 1.24
N THR A 41 6.83 -2.07 1.45
CA THR A 41 6.65 -2.85 2.69
C THR A 41 7.29 -2.13 3.87
N GLU A 42 8.51 -1.62 3.72
CA GLU A 42 9.21 -0.85 4.74
C GLU A 42 8.46 0.43 5.10
N ALA A 43 8.02 1.20 4.10
CA ALA A 43 7.26 2.41 4.33
C ALA A 43 5.94 2.12 5.07
N THR A 44 5.26 1.03 4.72
CA THR A 44 4.02 0.60 5.35
C THR A 44 4.26 0.20 6.81
N ILE A 45 5.25 -0.66 7.07
CA ILE A 45 5.59 -1.10 8.43
C ILE A 45 5.99 0.09 9.31
N ARG A 46 6.82 1.01 8.80
CA ARG A 46 7.21 2.23 9.54
C ARG A 46 6.00 3.07 9.93
N LYS A 47 5.06 3.30 9.00
CA LYS A 47 3.83 4.06 9.27
C LYS A 47 2.95 3.39 10.32
N ILE A 48 2.73 2.08 10.20
CA ILE A 48 1.93 1.31 11.16
C ILE A 48 2.57 1.37 12.55
N ASN A 49 3.87 1.11 12.65
CA ASN A 49 4.57 1.12 13.93
C ASN A 49 4.57 2.53 14.56
N ALA A 50 4.71 3.58 13.75
CA ALA A 50 4.61 4.96 14.24
C ALA A 50 3.21 5.25 14.80
N ALA A 51 2.15 4.87 14.09
CA ALA A 51 0.77 5.05 14.56
C ALA A 51 0.46 4.25 15.84
N ILE A 52 0.95 3.01 15.94
CA ILE A 52 0.84 2.21 17.17
C ILE A 52 1.58 2.90 18.32
N THR A 53 2.81 3.35 18.07
CA THR A 53 3.63 4.04 19.10
C THR A 53 2.94 5.32 19.59
N GLU A 54 2.37 6.10 18.67
CA GLU A 54 1.61 7.31 19.00
C GLU A 54 0.38 6.98 19.85
N ALA A 55 -0.39 5.97 19.46
CA ALA A 55 -1.56 5.51 20.21
C ALA A 55 -1.17 5.05 21.64
N ASP A 56 -0.11 4.23 21.75
CA ASP A 56 0.39 3.72 23.03
C ASP A 56 0.92 4.84 23.94
N ALA A 57 1.47 5.91 23.35
CA ALA A 57 1.91 7.11 24.06
C ALA A 57 0.76 8.03 24.50
N GLY A 58 -0.49 7.67 24.21
CA GLY A 58 -1.68 8.47 24.52
C GLY A 58 -1.98 9.57 23.50
N GLY A 59 -1.52 9.40 22.26
CA GLY A 59 -1.88 10.25 21.13
C GLY A 59 -3.40 10.27 20.86
N GLU A 60 -3.85 11.23 20.06
CA GLU A 60 -5.27 11.45 19.80
C GLU A 60 -5.85 10.31 18.95
N MET A 61 -6.52 9.37 19.61
CA MET A 61 -7.29 8.30 18.99
C MET A 61 -8.76 8.68 19.02
N ILE A 62 -9.41 8.72 17.86
CA ILE A 62 -10.86 8.95 17.78
C ILE A 62 -11.62 7.61 17.85
N PRO A 63 -12.71 7.52 18.62
CA PRO A 63 -13.59 6.36 18.59
C PRO A 63 -14.16 6.12 17.18
N HIS A 64 -14.44 4.86 16.86
CA HIS A 64 -14.98 4.47 15.56
C HIS A 64 -16.26 5.23 15.18
N GLU A 65 -17.20 5.38 16.12
CA GLU A 65 -18.47 6.09 15.89
C GLU A 65 -18.23 7.55 15.51
N GLU A 66 -17.26 8.20 16.16
CA GLU A 66 -16.87 9.58 15.85
C GLU A 66 -16.20 9.67 14.47
N ALA A 67 -15.33 8.70 14.13
CA ALA A 67 -14.71 8.64 12.81
C ALA A 67 -15.76 8.49 11.69
N MET A 68 -16.76 7.63 11.88
CA MET A 68 -17.85 7.44 10.92
C MET A 68 -18.71 8.71 10.79
N ALA A 69 -19.07 9.35 11.90
CA ALA A 69 -19.82 10.59 11.87
C ALA A 69 -19.08 11.71 11.11
N ARG A 70 -17.76 11.82 11.29
CA ARG A 70 -16.92 12.78 10.54
C ARG A 70 -16.88 12.44 9.05
N LEU A 71 -16.78 11.16 8.68
CA LEU A 71 -16.80 10.72 7.28
C LEU A 71 -18.13 11.04 6.60
N ASP A 72 -19.25 10.72 7.24
CA ASP A 72 -20.59 11.00 6.72
C ASP A 72 -20.79 12.50 6.48
N ALA A 73 -20.38 13.35 7.44
CA ALA A 73 -20.46 14.80 7.30
C ALA A 73 -19.68 15.33 6.08
N VAL A 74 -18.49 14.76 5.80
CA VAL A 74 -17.68 15.14 4.62
C VAL A 74 -18.38 14.72 3.33
N ILE A 75 -18.97 13.53 3.30
CA ILE A 75 -19.71 13.00 2.15
C ILE A 75 -20.94 13.88 1.86
N GLU A 76 -21.73 14.20 2.88
CA GLU A 76 -22.92 15.05 2.77
C GLU A 76 -22.58 16.46 2.28
N ALA A 77 -21.53 17.06 2.84
CA ALA A 77 -21.07 18.39 2.42
C ALA A 77 -20.63 18.41 0.94
N HIS A 78 -19.96 17.35 0.48
CA HIS A 78 -19.58 17.22 -0.93
C HIS A 78 -20.81 17.03 -1.83
N ALA A 79 -21.77 16.19 -1.42
CA ALA A 79 -23.00 15.96 -2.16
C ALA A 79 -23.83 17.25 -2.30
N ALA A 80 -23.98 18.01 -1.21
CA ALA A 80 -24.68 19.30 -1.21
C ALA A 80 -24.03 20.31 -2.16
N LYS A 81 -22.69 20.37 -2.19
CA LYS A 81 -21.94 21.24 -3.12
C LYS A 81 -22.13 20.87 -4.59
N LYS A 82 -22.36 19.60 -4.90
CA LYS A 82 -22.60 19.12 -6.28
C LYS A 82 -24.06 19.32 -6.73
N ALA A 83 -24.99 19.46 -5.80
CA ALA A 83 -26.40 19.66 -6.07
C ALA A 83 -26.81 21.13 -6.27
N ALA A 84 -25.91 22.08 -5.93
CA ALA A 84 -26.06 23.52 -6.13
C ALA A 84 -25.45 23.97 -7.47
#